data_AF-A0A7V9LAI7-F1
#
_entry.id   AF-A0A7V9LAI7-F1
#
_cell.length_a   1.000
_cell.length_b   1.000
_cell.length_c   1.000
_cell.angle_alpha   90.00
_cell.angle_beta   90.00
_cell.angle_gamma   90.00
#
_symmetry.space_group_name_H-M   'P 1'
#
loop_
_entity.id
_entity.type
_entity.pdbx_description
1 polymer ?
#
loop_
_entity_poly.entity_id
_entity_poly.type
_entity_poly.pdbx_seq_one_letter_code
_entity_poly.pdbx_strand_id
1 'polypeptide(L)'
;MSLETVIFEAGLVAASGGYIFIYWYRSSRQWIRRKLSKLPRTPIGSVVEGQLARIVGTVKPLEHTVVAPVSGETCVYYHAVVDRKIKGEWQRLIDQVHGIPFILEDDSGHVYIDAKRAQLTTQHLRFYPAIHPDPLFDRFLIAHGVSVMIKEHLRVHEMRIDIGATFTVLGAGVADIDPRAAHPENYREHKATRLSFAGAKKYPLVISDDPTLR
;
A
#
# COMPACT_ATOMS: atom_id res chain seq x y z
N MET A 1 13.97 -47.42 12.95
CA MET A 1 13.85 -46.17 12.15
C MET A 1 14.84 -45.19 12.74
N SER A 2 15.89 -44.79 12.00
CA SER A 2 16.96 -43.97 12.57
C SER A 2 16.48 -42.53 12.77
N LEU A 3 16.98 -41.85 13.81
CA LEU A 3 16.60 -40.48 14.16
C LEU A 3 16.79 -39.51 12.98
N GLU A 4 17.79 -39.79 12.14
CA GLU A 4 18.11 -39.01 10.94
C GLU A 4 17.02 -39.08 9.86
N THR A 5 16.33 -40.23 9.69
CA THR A 5 15.25 -40.36 8.71
C THR A 5 14.02 -39.55 9.12
N VAL A 6 13.72 -39.50 10.42
CA VAL A 6 12.56 -38.75 10.95
C VAL A 6 12.75 -37.24 10.82
N ILE A 7 13.97 -36.74 11.03
CA ILE A 7 14.30 -35.31 10.88
C ILE A 7 14.20 -34.86 9.41
N PHE A 8 14.65 -35.71 8.47
CA PHE A 8 14.61 -35.40 7.04
C PHE A 8 13.15 -35.35 6.51
N GLU A 9 12.33 -36.34 6.88
CA GLU A 9 10.90 -36.39 6.53
C GLU A 9 10.12 -35.19 7.11
N ALA A 10 10.37 -34.84 8.38
CA ALA A 10 9.72 -33.70 9.03
C ALA A 10 10.08 -32.36 8.37
N GLY A 11 11.34 -32.18 7.94
CA GLY A 11 11.77 -30.99 7.20
C GLY A 11 11.08 -30.83 5.84
N LEU A 12 10.84 -31.93 5.14
CA LEU A 12 10.18 -31.96 3.83
C LEU A 12 8.68 -31.63 3.92
N VAL A 13 8.01 -32.11 4.97
CA VAL A 13 6.60 -31.78 5.27
C VAL A 13 6.46 -30.30 5.69
N ALA A 14 7.39 -29.76 6.48
CA ALA A 14 7.37 -28.35 6.86
C ALA A 14 7.64 -27.43 5.65
N ALA A 15 8.59 -27.78 4.78
CA ALA A 15 8.91 -27.02 3.58
C ALA A 15 7.76 -27.03 2.56
N SER A 16 7.12 -28.19 2.35
CA SER A 16 5.96 -28.32 1.46
C SER A 16 4.71 -27.65 2.03
N GLY A 17 4.46 -27.75 3.34
CA GLY A 17 3.41 -27.00 4.03
C GLY A 17 3.61 -25.49 3.95
N GLY A 18 4.83 -25.01 4.16
CA GLY A 18 5.19 -23.59 3.97
C GLY A 18 5.01 -23.14 2.53
N TYR A 19 5.40 -23.96 1.55
CA TYR A 19 5.22 -23.69 0.13
C TYR A 19 3.73 -23.60 -0.25
N ILE A 20 2.90 -24.57 0.18
CA ILE A 20 1.45 -24.57 -0.05
C ILE A 20 0.79 -23.37 0.61
N PHE A 21 1.18 -23.01 1.84
CA PHE A 21 0.66 -21.84 2.54
C PHE A 21 1.01 -20.54 1.81
N ILE A 22 2.28 -20.38 1.38
CA ILE A 22 2.72 -19.23 0.58
C ILE A 22 1.97 -19.18 -0.77
N TYR A 23 1.78 -20.33 -1.42
CA TYR A 23 1.10 -20.42 -2.70
C TYR A 23 -0.40 -20.09 -2.58
N TRP A 24 -1.08 -20.60 -1.54
CA TRP A 24 -2.48 -20.30 -1.25
C TRP A 24 -2.67 -18.83 -0.89
N TYR A 25 -1.81 -18.29 -0.02
CA TYR A 25 -1.84 -16.88 0.38
C TYR A 25 -1.56 -15.93 -0.80
N ARG A 26 -0.63 -16.26 -1.70
CA ARG A 26 -0.39 -15.51 -2.94
C ARG A 26 -1.53 -15.66 -3.95
N SER A 27 -2.12 -16.84 -4.08
CA SER A 27 -3.20 -17.15 -5.02
C SER A 27 -4.49 -16.38 -4.70
N SER A 28 -4.89 -16.33 -3.42
CA SER A 28 -6.06 -15.56 -2.98
C SER A 28 -5.93 -14.06 -3.32
N ARG A 29 -4.72 -13.50 -3.19
CA ARG A 29 -4.44 -12.11 -3.56
C ARG A 29 -4.56 -11.86 -5.07
N GLN A 30 -4.08 -12.77 -5.91
CA GLN A 30 -4.23 -12.65 -7.37
C GLN A 30 -5.69 -12.81 -7.83
N TRP A 31 -6.45 -13.69 -7.16
CA TRP A 31 -7.87 -13.87 -7.47
C TRP A 31 -8.72 -12.65 -7.09
N ILE A 32 -8.49 -12.08 -5.90
CA ILE A 32 -9.14 -10.83 -5.49
C ILE A 32 -8.84 -9.74 -6.53
N ARG A 33 -7.58 -9.59 -6.96
CA ARG A 33 -7.19 -8.62 -8.00
C ARG A 33 -7.88 -8.83 -9.34
N ARG A 34 -7.93 -10.07 -9.85
CA ARG A 34 -8.61 -10.38 -11.14
C ARG A 34 -10.11 -10.12 -11.10
N LYS A 35 -10.73 -10.26 -9.92
CA LYS A 35 -12.14 -9.89 -9.74
C LYS A 35 -12.31 -8.37 -9.66
N LEU A 36 -11.37 -7.69 -9.00
CA LEU A 36 -11.38 -6.24 -8.82
C LEU A 36 -11.11 -5.48 -10.13
N SER A 37 -10.20 -5.95 -11.01
CA SER A 37 -9.91 -5.32 -12.30
C SER A 37 -11.10 -5.28 -13.25
N LYS A 38 -11.99 -6.28 -13.15
CA LYS A 38 -13.18 -6.39 -14.00
C LYS A 38 -14.35 -5.52 -13.55
N LEU A 39 -14.24 -4.85 -12.39
CA LEU A 39 -15.31 -3.97 -11.92
C LEU A 39 -15.38 -2.72 -12.80
N PRO A 40 -16.58 -2.24 -13.17
CA PRO A 40 -16.72 -0.94 -13.80
C PRO A 40 -16.30 0.17 -12.83
N ARG A 41 -15.88 1.31 -13.37
CA ARG A 41 -15.60 2.49 -12.55
C ARG A 41 -16.91 2.93 -11.90
N THR A 42 -16.88 3.07 -10.58
CA THR A 42 -17.96 3.64 -9.79
C THR A 42 -17.60 5.11 -9.53
N PRO A 43 -18.48 6.08 -9.86
CA PRO A 43 -18.31 7.46 -9.40
C PRO A 43 -18.26 7.49 -7.86
N ILE A 44 -17.37 8.28 -7.28
CA ILE A 44 -17.19 8.34 -5.82
C ILE A 44 -18.51 8.66 -5.09
N GLY A 45 -19.30 9.60 -5.57
CA GLY A 45 -20.59 9.97 -4.99
C GLY A 45 -21.67 8.89 -5.11
N SER A 46 -21.44 7.83 -5.90
CA SER A 46 -22.36 6.70 -6.08
C SER A 46 -21.90 5.42 -5.37
N VAL A 47 -20.84 5.49 -4.56
CA VAL A 47 -20.36 4.32 -3.81
C VAL A 47 -21.37 3.94 -2.73
N VAL A 48 -21.81 2.68 -2.78
CA VAL A 48 -22.68 2.09 -1.76
C VAL A 48 -21.83 1.48 -0.65
N GLU A 49 -22.14 1.81 0.59
CA GLU A 49 -21.47 1.27 1.77
C GLU A 49 -21.48 -0.28 1.78
N GLY A 50 -20.35 -0.87 2.17
CA GLY A 50 -20.17 -2.32 2.26
C GLY A 50 -20.07 -3.04 0.92
N GLN A 51 -20.30 -2.34 -0.20
CA GLN A 51 -20.13 -2.88 -1.54
C GLN A 51 -18.74 -2.59 -2.09
N LEU A 52 -18.27 -3.52 -2.91
CA LEU A 52 -16.99 -3.41 -3.57
C LEU A 52 -17.09 -2.45 -4.75
N ALA A 53 -16.26 -1.41 -4.75
CA ALA A 53 -16.23 -0.38 -5.77
C ALA A 53 -14.81 -0.20 -6.31
N ARG A 54 -14.72 0.16 -7.59
CA ARG A 54 -13.50 0.66 -8.23
C ARG A 54 -13.69 2.15 -8.50
N ILE A 55 -13.01 2.97 -7.71
CA ILE A 55 -13.07 4.42 -7.84
C ILE A 55 -11.77 4.92 -8.45
N VAL A 56 -11.86 6.02 -9.20
CA VAL A 56 -10.71 6.69 -9.81
C VAL A 56 -10.86 8.16 -9.49
N GLY A 57 -9.81 8.77 -8.94
CA GLY A 57 -9.85 10.19 -8.61
C GLY A 57 -8.46 10.77 -8.43
N THR A 58 -8.44 12.08 -8.19
CA THR A 58 -7.24 12.86 -7.93
C THR A 58 -6.91 12.83 -6.45
N VAL A 59 -5.65 12.62 -6.12
CA VAL A 59 -5.17 12.60 -4.73
C VAL A 59 -5.10 14.03 -4.19
N LYS A 60 -5.73 14.25 -3.04
CA LYS A 60 -5.66 15.49 -2.26
C LYS A 60 -5.12 15.20 -0.87
N PRO A 61 -4.28 16.08 -0.30
CA PRO A 61 -3.82 15.93 1.07
C PRO A 61 -5.01 16.12 2.01
N LEU A 62 -5.06 15.31 3.07
CA LEU A 62 -6.09 15.49 4.09
C LEU A 62 -5.72 16.62 5.05
N GLU A 63 -4.52 16.57 5.62
CA GLU A 63 -4.06 17.43 6.73
C GLU A 63 -2.56 17.67 6.63
N HIS A 64 -1.80 16.58 6.44
CA HIS A 64 -0.35 16.59 6.33
C HIS A 64 0.10 15.89 5.06
N THR A 65 1.40 15.95 4.83
CA THR A 65 2.12 15.24 3.76
C THR A 65 3.33 14.54 4.38
N VAL A 66 3.92 13.62 3.64
CA VAL A 66 5.15 12.93 4.04
C VAL A 66 6.20 13.13 2.97
N VAL A 67 7.47 13.10 3.38
CA VAL A 67 8.60 13.22 2.46
C VAL A 67 9.15 11.83 2.21
N ALA A 68 9.17 11.41 0.96
CA ALA A 68 9.71 10.13 0.55
C ALA A 68 11.24 10.10 0.77
N PRO A 69 11.80 9.09 1.45
CA PRO A 69 13.16 9.15 1.95
C PRO A 69 14.23 8.97 0.88
N VAL A 70 13.89 8.41 -0.28
CA VAL A 70 14.84 8.19 -1.38
C VAL A 70 14.82 9.37 -2.35
N SER A 71 13.64 9.75 -2.87
CA SER A 71 13.53 10.86 -3.83
C SER A 71 13.49 12.24 -3.17
N GLY A 72 13.13 12.32 -1.89
CA GLY A 72 12.98 13.58 -1.17
C GLY A 72 11.70 14.35 -1.46
N GLU A 73 10.72 13.75 -2.14
CA GLU A 73 9.55 14.51 -2.55
C GLU A 73 8.33 14.30 -1.67
N THR A 74 7.42 15.26 -1.78
CA THR A 74 6.22 15.35 -0.96
C THR A 74 5.12 14.46 -1.54
N CYS A 75 4.65 13.51 -0.75
CA CYS A 75 3.62 12.54 -1.12
C CYS A 75 2.67 12.26 0.07
N VAL A 76 1.67 11.40 -0.13
CA VAL A 76 0.79 10.90 0.96
C VAL A 76 1.09 9.44 1.35
N TYR A 77 1.93 8.78 0.57
CA TYR A 77 2.37 7.41 0.78
C TYR A 77 3.72 7.18 0.08
N TYR A 78 4.59 6.39 0.69
CA TYR A 78 5.75 5.81 0.03
C TYR A 78 6.01 4.36 0.43
N HIS A 79 6.65 3.62 -0.48
CA HIS A 79 7.27 2.32 -0.23
C HIS A 79 8.72 2.36 -0.72
N ALA A 80 9.67 2.36 0.22
CA ALA A 80 11.10 2.38 -0.06
C ALA A 80 11.69 0.98 0.16
N VAL A 81 12.32 0.46 -0.89
CA VAL A 81 12.95 -0.85 -0.95
C VAL A 81 14.41 -0.68 -1.33
N VAL A 82 15.30 -1.23 -0.50
CA VAL A 82 16.74 -1.28 -0.75
C VAL A 82 17.19 -2.73 -0.73
N ASP A 83 17.75 -3.19 -1.83
CA ASP A 83 18.33 -4.52 -1.97
C ASP A 83 19.83 -4.42 -2.22
N ARG A 84 20.57 -5.44 -1.80
CA ARG A 84 22.00 -5.61 -2.12
C ARG A 84 22.23 -6.96 -2.76
N LYS A 85 23.16 -7.03 -3.71
CA LYS A 85 23.57 -8.29 -4.31
C LYS A 85 24.62 -8.99 -3.44
N ILE A 86 24.32 -10.19 -2.96
CA ILE A 86 25.23 -11.04 -2.18
C ILE A 86 25.28 -12.43 -2.84
N LYS A 87 26.49 -12.87 -3.21
CA LYS A 87 26.72 -14.17 -3.89
C LYS A 87 25.83 -14.42 -5.12
N GLY A 88 25.51 -13.35 -5.87
CA GLY A 88 24.66 -13.43 -7.06
C GLY A 88 23.17 -13.22 -6.80
N GLU A 89 22.72 -13.29 -5.55
CA GLU A 89 21.32 -13.14 -5.18
C GLU A 89 21.01 -11.74 -4.63
N TRP A 90 19.82 -11.23 -4.90
CA TRP A 90 19.33 -9.98 -4.31
C TRP A 90 18.77 -10.24 -2.92
N GLN A 91 19.35 -9.60 -1.90
CA GLN A 91 18.89 -9.67 -0.53
C GLN A 91 18.30 -8.32 -0.10
N ARG A 92 17.11 -8.36 0.52
CA ARG A 92 16.42 -7.18 1.05
C ARG A 92 17.17 -6.65 2.27
N LEU A 93 17.66 -5.41 2.19
CA LEU A 93 18.25 -4.70 3.32
C LEU A 93 17.21 -3.83 4.04
N ILE A 94 16.40 -3.10 3.26
CA ILE A 94 15.38 -2.19 3.80
C ILE A 94 14.07 -2.42 3.07
N ASP A 95 12.99 -2.54 3.84
CA ASP A 95 11.61 -2.56 3.37
C ASP A 95 10.79 -1.64 4.28
N GLN A 96 10.68 -0.37 3.89
CA GLN A 96 9.98 0.63 4.69
C GLN A 96 8.74 1.13 3.94
N VAL A 97 7.60 1.03 4.62
CA VAL A 97 6.32 1.56 4.15
C VAL A 97 5.86 2.65 5.11
N HIS A 98 5.42 3.76 4.55
CA HIS A 98 4.76 4.80 5.34
C HIS A 98 3.63 5.44 4.54
N GLY A 99 2.48 5.58 5.17
CA GLY A 99 1.28 6.15 4.58
C GLY A 99 0.51 6.95 5.60
N ILE A 100 -0.08 8.04 5.14
CA ILE A 100 -1.00 8.86 5.93
C ILE A 100 -2.38 8.87 5.28
N PRO A 101 -3.45 9.15 6.03
CA PRO A 101 -4.77 9.33 5.43
C PRO A 101 -4.78 10.47 4.43
N PHE A 102 -5.48 10.28 3.31
CA PHE A 102 -5.61 11.28 2.24
C PHE A 102 -7.02 11.24 1.63
N ILE A 103 -7.33 12.19 0.75
CA ILE A 103 -8.62 12.26 0.06
C ILE A 103 -8.42 11.87 -1.40
N LEU A 104 -9.35 11.07 -1.93
CA LEU A 104 -9.50 10.85 -3.37
C LEU A 104 -10.75 11.60 -3.84
N GLU A 105 -10.63 12.37 -4.91
CA GLU A 105 -11.69 13.26 -5.40
C GLU A 105 -11.94 13.05 -6.90
N ASP A 106 -13.21 12.97 -7.29
CA ASP A 106 -13.67 13.06 -8.68
C ASP A 106 -14.83 14.06 -8.82
N ASP A 107 -15.40 14.16 -10.01
CA ASP A 107 -16.50 15.06 -10.33
C ASP A 107 -17.79 14.77 -9.55
N SER A 108 -17.93 13.57 -8.99
CA SER A 108 -19.12 13.14 -8.25
C SER A 108 -18.98 13.27 -6.73
N GLY A 109 -17.77 13.47 -6.21
CA GLY A 109 -17.53 13.63 -4.78
C GLY A 109 -16.12 13.27 -4.34
N HIS A 110 -15.96 13.09 -3.03
CA HIS A 110 -14.69 12.75 -2.42
C HIS A 110 -14.82 11.63 -1.39
N VAL A 111 -13.73 10.92 -1.14
CA VAL A 111 -13.67 9.82 -0.17
C VAL A 111 -12.34 9.81 0.58
N TYR A 112 -12.38 9.36 1.82
CA TYR A 112 -11.21 9.27 2.68
C TYR A 112 -10.52 7.93 2.49
N ILE A 113 -9.21 7.96 2.23
CA ILE A 113 -8.39 6.76 2.07
C ILE A 113 -7.47 6.64 3.29
N ASP A 114 -7.59 5.55 4.05
CA ASP A 114 -6.63 5.22 5.10
C ASP A 114 -5.51 4.33 4.54
N ALA A 115 -4.42 4.98 4.14
CA ALA A 115 -3.24 4.33 3.58
C ALA A 115 -2.44 3.51 4.61
N LYS A 116 -2.63 3.70 5.92
CA LYS A 116 -1.86 2.99 6.97
C LYS A 116 -2.17 1.50 6.97
N ARG A 117 -3.43 1.16 6.70
CA ARG A 117 -3.94 -0.23 6.69
C ARG A 117 -4.07 -0.81 5.28
N ALA A 118 -3.81 -0.01 4.26
CA ALA A 118 -3.87 -0.44 2.88
C ALA A 118 -2.83 -1.53 2.64
N GLN A 119 -3.28 -2.76 2.34
CA GLN A 119 -2.41 -3.76 1.73
C GLN A 119 -2.19 -3.37 0.27
N LEU A 120 -1.37 -2.35 0.09
CA LEU A 120 -1.01 -1.84 -1.22
C LEU A 120 -0.42 -2.98 -2.02
N THR A 121 -1.14 -3.36 -3.07
CA THR A 121 -0.58 -4.27 -4.05
C THR A 121 0.27 -3.41 -4.98
N THR A 122 1.48 -3.19 -4.52
CA THR A 122 2.58 -2.40 -5.09
C THR A 122 3.02 -2.80 -6.51
N GLN A 123 2.30 -3.70 -7.18
CA GLN A 123 2.70 -4.23 -8.48
C GLN A 123 2.45 -3.29 -9.66
N HIS A 124 1.73 -2.18 -9.44
CA HIS A 124 1.40 -1.25 -10.51
C HIS A 124 2.06 0.11 -10.33
N LEU A 125 2.37 0.51 -9.09
CA LEU A 125 3.09 1.75 -8.84
C LEU A 125 4.45 1.71 -9.56
N ARG A 126 4.66 2.68 -10.45
CA ARG A 126 5.97 2.85 -11.09
C ARG A 126 7.05 2.99 -10.02
N PHE A 127 8.07 2.16 -10.13
CA PHE A 127 9.33 2.39 -9.46
C PHE A 127 10.06 3.51 -10.18
N TYR A 128 10.42 4.56 -9.44
CA TYR A 128 11.30 5.59 -9.96
C TYR A 128 12.74 5.11 -9.83
N PRO A 129 13.53 5.04 -10.93
CA PRO A 129 14.97 4.87 -10.81
C PRO A 129 15.50 6.03 -9.99
N ALA A 130 16.08 5.71 -8.84
CA ALA A 130 16.38 6.72 -7.85
C ALA A 130 17.48 7.66 -8.36
N ILE A 131 17.10 8.90 -8.66
CA ILE A 131 18.03 10.03 -8.60
C ILE A 131 18.11 10.33 -7.11
N HIS A 132 19.23 9.97 -6.47
CA HIS A 132 19.41 10.11 -5.04
C HIS A 132 19.89 11.54 -4.69
N PRO A 133 19.06 12.44 -4.13
CA PRO A 133 19.60 13.59 -3.43
C PRO A 133 20.40 13.11 -2.21
N ASP A 134 21.72 13.22 -2.30
CA ASP A 134 22.67 12.58 -1.37
C ASP A 134 22.40 12.81 0.12
N PRO A 135 21.96 13.97 0.62
CA PRO A 135 21.76 14.13 2.06
C PRO A 135 20.59 13.31 2.64
N LEU A 136 19.51 13.11 1.87
CA LEU A 136 18.30 12.43 2.38
C LEU A 136 18.45 10.92 2.36
N PHE A 137 18.97 10.39 1.25
CA PHE A 137 19.16 8.95 1.14
C PHE A 137 20.22 8.43 2.11
N ASP A 138 21.29 9.21 2.37
CA ASP A 138 22.31 8.82 3.34
C ASP A 138 21.74 8.77 4.77
N ARG A 139 20.93 9.76 5.15
CA ARG A 139 20.19 9.74 6.44
C ARG A 139 19.28 8.52 6.54
N PHE A 140 18.60 8.19 5.45
CA PHE A 140 17.74 7.02 5.39
C PHE A 140 18.52 5.71 5.60
N LEU A 141 19.68 5.55 4.95
CA LEU A 141 20.56 4.39 5.16
C LEU A 141 21.07 4.31 6.60
N ILE A 142 21.57 5.42 7.15
CA ILE A 142 22.09 5.49 8.53
C ILE A 142 21.00 5.15 9.54
N ALA A 143 19.78 5.68 9.38
CA ALA A 143 18.65 5.39 10.24
C ALA A 143 18.25 3.90 10.27
N HIS A 144 18.60 3.16 9.21
CA HIS A 144 18.37 1.71 9.10
C HIS A 144 19.64 0.88 9.36
N GLY A 145 20.73 1.49 9.83
CA GLY A 145 21.99 0.79 10.13
C GLY A 145 22.75 0.29 8.89
N VAL A 146 22.45 0.84 7.71
CA VAL A 146 23.14 0.52 6.46
C VAL A 146 24.26 1.52 6.21
N SER A 147 25.46 1.03 5.90
CA SER A 147 26.60 1.88 5.59
C SER A 147 26.38 2.65 4.28
N VAL A 148 26.59 3.96 4.30
CA VAL A 148 26.57 4.81 3.09
C VAL A 148 27.67 4.42 2.09
N MET A 149 28.74 3.76 2.55
CA MET A 149 29.88 3.36 1.71
C MET A 149 29.52 2.29 0.66
N ILE A 150 28.41 1.58 0.83
CA ILE A 150 27.98 0.53 -0.11
C ILE A 150 26.89 1.00 -1.09
N LYS A 151 26.58 2.29 -1.11
CA LYS A 151 25.48 2.89 -1.88
C LYS A 151 25.48 2.52 -3.37
N GLU A 152 26.64 2.53 -4.01
CA GLU A 152 26.83 2.14 -5.43
C GLU A 152 26.52 0.66 -5.72
N HIS A 153 26.41 -0.18 -4.68
CA HIS A 153 26.08 -1.60 -4.78
C HIS A 153 24.63 -1.90 -4.37
N LEU A 154 23.85 -0.86 -4.09
CA LEU A 154 22.46 -0.98 -3.71
C LEU A 154 21.59 -0.85 -4.95
N ARG A 155 20.56 -1.67 -5.01
CA ARG A 155 19.42 -1.47 -5.89
C ARG A 155 18.31 -0.83 -5.07
N VAL A 156 17.93 0.38 -5.46
CA VAL A 156 16.95 1.16 -4.74
C VAL A 156 15.72 1.35 -5.59
N HIS A 157 14.59 1.23 -4.91
CA HIS A 157 13.28 1.19 -5.49
C HIS A 157 12.36 2.00 -4.59
N GLU A 158 11.77 3.06 -5.12
CA GLU A 158 10.78 3.85 -4.38
C GLU A 158 9.48 3.96 -5.17
N MET A 159 8.38 3.73 -4.48
CA MET A 159 7.03 4.00 -4.96
C MET A 159 6.41 5.13 -4.15
N ARG A 160 5.56 5.93 -4.78
CA ARG A 160 4.86 7.02 -4.10
C ARG A 160 3.44 7.18 -4.62
N ILE A 161 2.59 7.78 -3.77
CA ILE A 161 1.31 8.35 -4.19
C ILE A 161 1.45 9.87 -4.07
N ASP A 162 1.61 10.53 -5.21
CA ASP A 162 1.86 11.96 -5.28
C ASP A 162 0.57 12.77 -5.19
N ILE A 163 0.68 13.97 -4.65
CA ILE A 163 -0.43 14.91 -4.56
C ILE A 163 -0.78 15.40 -5.97
N GLY A 164 -2.07 15.43 -6.30
CA GLY A 164 -2.55 15.82 -7.62
C GLY A 164 -2.44 14.71 -8.67
N ALA A 165 -1.83 13.57 -8.36
CA ALA A 165 -1.83 12.42 -9.25
C ALA A 165 -3.19 11.71 -9.23
N THR A 166 -3.54 11.10 -10.36
CA THR A 166 -4.75 10.29 -10.50
C THR A 166 -4.45 8.84 -10.12
N PHE A 167 -5.26 8.28 -9.23
CA PHE A 167 -5.10 6.91 -8.74
C PHE A 167 -6.42 6.15 -8.78
N THR A 168 -6.33 4.85 -9.03
CA THR A 168 -7.43 3.90 -8.89
C THR A 168 -7.38 3.24 -7.53
N VAL A 169 -8.50 3.24 -6.83
CA VAL A 169 -8.68 2.54 -5.56
C VAL A 169 -9.78 1.50 -5.70
N LEU A 170 -9.52 0.30 -5.16
CA LEU A 170 -10.49 -0.79 -5.13
C LEU A 170 -10.62 -1.28 -3.70
N GLY A 171 -11.86 -1.33 -3.22
CA GLY A 171 -12.17 -1.69 -1.86
C GLY A 171 -13.66 -1.55 -1.61
N ALA A 172 -14.06 -1.65 -0.35
CA ALA A 172 -15.42 -1.34 0.06
C ALA A 172 -15.41 -0.07 0.89
N GLY A 173 -16.32 0.84 0.56
CA GLY A 173 -16.56 2.02 1.36
C GLY A 173 -17.24 1.65 2.68
N VAL A 174 -16.80 2.26 3.77
CA VAL A 174 -17.38 2.11 5.11
C VAL A 174 -17.71 3.50 5.62
N ALA A 175 -18.92 3.69 6.15
CA ALA A 175 -19.25 4.91 6.86
C ALA A 175 -18.41 4.97 8.14
N ASP A 176 -17.53 5.96 8.20
CA ASP A 176 -16.72 6.26 9.36
C ASP A 176 -17.24 7.54 10.01
N ILE A 177 -17.06 7.67 11.32
CA ILE A 177 -17.39 8.93 12.00
C ILE A 177 -16.41 9.98 11.49
N ASP A 178 -16.91 11.13 11.06
CA ASP A 178 -16.03 12.22 10.69
C ASP A 178 -15.49 12.91 11.96
N PRO A 179 -14.20 12.77 12.30
CA PRO A 179 -13.62 13.42 13.48
C PRO A 179 -13.52 14.94 13.30
N ARG A 180 -13.68 15.45 12.07
CA ARG A 180 -13.65 16.88 11.74
C ARG A 180 -15.02 17.52 11.68
N ALA A 181 -16.08 16.72 11.68
CA ALA A 181 -17.41 17.28 11.82
C ALA A 181 -17.50 17.99 13.17
N ALA A 182 -18.08 19.21 13.15
CA ALA A 182 -18.35 19.95 14.37
C ALA A 182 -19.02 19.02 15.39
N HIS A 183 -18.55 19.05 16.65
CA HIS A 183 -19.20 18.29 17.70
C HIS A 183 -20.65 18.76 17.75
N PRO A 184 -21.63 17.87 17.55
CA PRO A 184 -23.02 18.29 17.64
C PRO A 184 -23.25 18.87 19.03
N GLU A 185 -23.76 20.10 19.11
CA GLU A 185 -24.05 20.75 20.39
C GLU A 185 -25.12 19.97 21.19
N ASN A 186 -25.81 19.04 20.54
CA ASN A 186 -26.83 18.17 21.11
C ASN A 186 -26.48 16.69 20.99
N TYR A 187 -26.58 15.96 22.11
CA TYR A 187 -26.38 14.50 22.22
C TYR A 187 -27.31 13.64 21.33
N ARG A 188 -28.31 14.25 20.68
CA ARG A 188 -29.31 13.58 19.83
C ARG A 188 -29.09 13.72 18.32
N GLU A 189 -28.07 14.46 17.90
CA GLU A 189 -27.75 14.56 16.46
C GLU A 189 -26.86 13.40 16.04
N HIS A 190 -27.22 12.78 14.91
CA HIS A 190 -26.40 11.76 14.29
C HIS A 190 -25.01 12.35 14.00
N LYS A 191 -23.95 11.73 14.54
CA LYS A 191 -22.57 12.10 14.20
C LYS A 191 -22.43 12.07 12.69
N ALA A 192 -21.97 13.16 12.09
CA ALA A 192 -21.76 13.20 10.66
C ALA A 192 -20.81 12.07 10.27
N THR A 193 -21.25 11.28 9.28
CA THR A 193 -20.47 10.17 8.75
C THR A 193 -19.80 10.59 7.45
N ARG A 194 -18.60 10.08 7.23
CA ARG A 194 -17.85 10.21 5.98
C ARG A 194 -17.66 8.84 5.36
N LEU A 195 -17.61 8.77 4.05
CA LEU A 195 -17.22 7.54 3.36
C LEU A 195 -15.70 7.36 3.47
N SER A 196 -15.27 6.18 3.92
CA SER A 196 -13.86 5.85 4.07
C SER A 196 -13.51 4.49 3.47
N PHE A 197 -12.28 4.36 2.97
CA PHE A 197 -11.70 3.12 2.50
C PHE A 197 -10.46 2.83 3.33
N ALA A 198 -10.55 1.86 4.25
CA ALA A 198 -9.44 1.48 5.15
C ALA A 198 -8.90 0.06 4.91
N GLY A 199 -9.51 -0.70 3.99
CA GLY A 199 -9.22 -2.11 3.77
C GLY A 199 -9.78 -3.00 4.88
N ALA A 200 -10.50 -4.05 4.50
CA ALA A 200 -11.09 -5.02 5.41
C ALA A 200 -10.56 -6.43 5.12
N LYS A 201 -10.68 -7.35 6.10
CA LYS A 201 -10.32 -8.76 5.92
C LYS A 201 -11.04 -9.41 4.73
N LYS A 202 -12.28 -8.98 4.48
CA LYS A 202 -13.12 -9.42 3.36
C LYS A 202 -12.76 -8.74 2.03
N TYR A 203 -12.41 -7.45 2.07
CA TYR A 203 -12.10 -6.64 0.90
C TYR A 203 -10.81 -5.84 1.17
N PRO A 204 -9.63 -6.37 0.79
CA PRO A 204 -8.40 -5.63 0.95
C PRO A 204 -8.45 -4.37 0.07
N LEU A 205 -7.86 -3.29 0.58
CA LEU A 205 -7.71 -2.05 -0.18
C LEU A 205 -6.56 -2.19 -1.17
N VAL A 206 -6.85 -2.02 -2.45
CA VAL A 206 -5.87 -2.02 -3.53
C VAL A 206 -5.80 -0.59 -4.10
N ILE A 207 -4.58 -0.07 -4.29
CA ILE A 207 -4.36 1.22 -4.95
C ILE A 207 -3.39 1.01 -6.11
N SER A 208 -3.64 1.69 -7.22
CA SER A 208 -2.90 1.55 -8.48
C SER A 208 -2.84 2.88 -9.22
N ASP A 209 -1.70 3.20 -9.82
CA ASP A 209 -1.51 4.34 -10.72
C ASP A 209 -2.07 4.09 -12.13
N ASP A 210 -2.37 2.83 -12.48
CA ASP A 210 -3.12 2.49 -13.69
C ASP A 210 -4.62 2.85 -13.54
N PRO A 211 -5.16 3.81 -14.31
CA PRO A 211 -6.58 4.17 -14.29
C PRO A 211 -7.49 3.07 -14.87
N THR A 212 -6.93 2.16 -15.66
CA THR A 212 -7.66 1.12 -16.37
C THR A 212 -7.61 -0.24 -15.70
N LEU A 213 -6.58 -0.50 -14.88
CA LEU A 213 -6.34 -1.76 -14.17
C LEU A 213 -6.66 -2.99 -15.04
N ARG A 214 -6.17 -3.03 -16.27
CA ARG A 214 -6.44 -4.15 -17.20
C ARG A 214 -5.71 -5.42 -16.81
#